data_AF-Q5C097-F1
#
_entry.id   AF-Q5C097-F1
#
_cell.length_a   1.000
_cell.length_b   1.000
_cell.length_c   1.000
_cell.angle_alpha   90.00
_cell.angle_beta   90.00
_cell.angle_gamma   90.00
#
_symmetry.space_group_name_H-M   'P 1'
#
loop_
_entity.id
_entity.type
_entity.pdbx_description
1 polymer ?
#
loop_
_entity_poly.entity_id
_entity_poly.type
_entity_poly.pdbx_seq_one_letter_code
_entity_poly.pdbx_strand_id
1 'polypeptide(L)'
;MATYLELDKCNLLCSCKQTSPLCTLYFCRHCLCLRCPNCVSHEVDSYYCPNCLENMASAEAKMRKHRCGNCFDCPSCGHTLSTRATAVVHAKPDEPGRTTAQKAYFLACGFCRWITRDSGIPDQQQAAGGWQEKISPHFKRISELIDSYHHLAVQEKEDQEWNKFARKRNYMILLERYPVLNPRLRRYCSSSWTTPNREVAPGKKVTIPAAEAS
;
A
#
# COMPACT_ATOMS: atom_id res chain seq x y z
N MET A 1 21.74 -4.93 26.30
CA MET A 1 23.07 -4.67 26.90
C MET A 1 23.57 -3.24 26.68
N ALA A 2 23.18 -2.53 25.61
CA ALA A 2 23.59 -1.14 25.40
C ALA A 2 23.08 -0.14 26.46
N THR A 3 21.96 -0.42 27.13
CA THR A 3 21.37 0.46 28.16
C THR A 3 21.91 0.22 29.58
N TYR A 4 22.71 -0.82 29.79
CA TYR A 4 23.24 -1.16 31.11
C TYR A 4 24.46 -0.30 31.49
N LEU A 5 25.20 0.19 30.49
CA LEU A 5 26.29 1.13 30.64
C LEU A 5 25.80 2.51 30.19
N GLU A 6 26.19 3.58 30.89
CA GLU A 6 25.83 4.97 30.56
C GLU A 6 26.60 5.46 29.31
N LEU A 7 26.30 4.86 28.15
CA LEU A 7 26.94 5.17 26.86
C LEU A 7 26.64 6.61 26.38
N ASP A 8 25.56 7.22 26.89
CA ASP A 8 25.16 8.60 26.56
C ASP A 8 26.09 9.67 27.17
N LYS A 9 27.02 9.28 28.06
CA LYS A 9 28.04 10.19 28.61
C LYS A 9 29.09 10.59 27.58
N CYS A 10 29.41 9.70 26.64
CA CYS A 10 30.43 9.93 25.62
C CYS A 10 29.79 10.14 24.25
N ASN A 11 29.52 11.41 23.93
CA ASN A 11 28.94 11.81 22.65
C ASN A 11 30.01 12.25 21.66
N LEU A 12 29.82 11.89 20.39
CA LEU A 12 30.68 12.29 19.28
C LEU A 12 29.91 13.19 18.32
N LEU A 13 30.66 14.06 17.63
CA LEU A 13 30.09 15.02 16.70
C LEU A 13 30.03 14.43 15.28
N CYS A 14 28.84 14.38 14.71
CA CYS A 14 28.63 14.05 13.29
C CYS A 14 28.98 15.27 12.40
N SER A 15 29.24 15.04 11.11
CA SER A 15 29.45 16.11 10.11
C SER A 15 28.30 17.11 10.01
N CYS A 16 27.08 16.72 10.38
CA CYS A 16 25.92 17.62 10.46
C CYS A 16 25.84 18.46 11.74
N LYS A 17 26.87 18.40 12.59
CA LYS A 17 26.96 19.07 13.90
C LYS A 17 26.00 18.56 14.98
N GLN A 18 25.36 17.41 14.75
CA GLN A 18 24.58 16.74 15.79
C GLN A 18 25.47 15.82 16.62
N THR A 19 25.29 15.83 17.94
CA THR A 19 25.98 14.95 18.89
C THR A 19 25.17 13.68 19.14
N SER A 20 25.82 12.53 19.07
CA SER A 20 25.18 11.24 19.37
C SER A 20 26.20 10.25 19.93
N PRO A 21 25.78 9.24 20.71
CA PRO A 21 26.69 8.25 21.27
C PRO A 21 27.29 7.39 20.16
N LEU A 22 28.53 6.94 20.35
CA LEU A 22 29.28 6.16 19.36
C LEU A 22 28.52 4.91 18.87
N CYS A 23 27.73 4.27 19.73
CA CYS A 23 26.95 3.07 19.42
C CYS A 23 25.82 3.28 18.40
N THR A 24 25.44 4.53 18.14
CA THR A 24 24.39 4.90 17.15
C THR A 24 24.96 5.50 15.87
N LEU A 25 26.26 5.77 15.85
CA LEU A 25 26.95 6.37 14.70
C LEU A 25 27.44 5.29 13.74
N TYR A 26 27.45 5.64 12.45
CA TYR A 26 28.00 4.82 11.38
C TYR A 26 29.31 5.43 10.87
N PHE A 27 30.30 4.58 10.60
CA PHE A 27 31.55 5.00 9.97
C PHE A 27 31.48 4.79 8.46
N CYS A 28 31.61 5.89 7.70
CA CYS A 28 31.65 5.85 6.24
C CYS A 28 33.06 5.52 5.75
N ARG A 29 33.26 4.30 5.22
CA ARG A 29 34.56 3.90 4.66
C ARG A 29 35.02 4.75 3.47
N HIS A 30 34.10 5.25 2.65
CA HIS A 30 34.43 6.03 1.45
C HIS A 30 34.94 7.43 1.74
N CYS A 31 34.40 8.06 2.79
CA CYS A 31 34.63 9.45 3.13
C CYS A 31 35.42 9.63 4.43
N LEU A 32 35.69 8.54 5.15
CA LEU A 32 36.40 8.50 6.44
C LEU A 32 35.80 9.42 7.51
N CYS A 33 34.48 9.63 7.45
CA CYS A 33 33.73 10.49 8.37
C CYS A 33 32.64 9.70 9.12
N LEU A 34 32.33 10.13 10.35
CA LEU A 34 31.21 9.61 11.12
C LEU A 34 29.88 10.24 10.65
N ARG A 35 28.86 9.40 10.50
CA ARG A 35 27.50 9.78 10.09
C ARG A 35 26.49 9.29 11.11
N CYS A 36 25.58 10.17 11.53
CA CYS A 36 24.47 9.79 12.39
C CYS A 36 23.34 9.14 11.59
N PRO A 37 22.36 8.49 12.26
CA PRO A 37 21.23 7.86 11.59
C PRO A 37 20.42 8.81 10.70
N ASN A 38 20.43 10.12 10.99
CA ASN A 38 19.75 11.13 10.19
C ASN A 38 20.53 11.55 8.93
N CYS A 39 21.85 11.34 8.91
CA CYS A 39 22.71 11.64 7.75
C CYS A 39 22.80 10.49 6.75
N VAL A 40 22.24 9.33 7.08
CA VAL A 40 22.24 8.13 6.24
C VAL A 40 20.82 7.93 5.71
N SER A 41 20.71 7.44 4.47
CA SER A 41 19.43 7.02 3.89
C SER A 41 19.05 5.65 4.41
N HIS A 42 17.80 5.51 4.87
CA HIS A 42 17.25 4.22 5.28
C HIS A 42 16.53 3.56 4.12
N GLU A 43 16.82 2.28 3.91
CA GLU A 43 16.20 1.46 2.88
C GLU A 43 15.47 0.28 3.53
N VAL A 44 14.39 -0.17 2.89
CA VAL A 44 13.61 -1.31 3.37
C VAL A 44 14.16 -2.57 2.71
N ASP A 45 14.77 -3.44 3.50
CA ASP A 45 15.37 -4.69 3.02
C ASP A 45 14.36 -5.86 3.01
N SER A 46 13.64 -6.07 4.11
CA SER A 46 12.71 -7.18 4.25
C SER A 46 11.49 -6.83 5.11
N TYR A 47 10.39 -7.56 4.89
CA TYR A 47 9.17 -7.47 5.70
C TYR A 47 9.06 -8.77 6.50
N TYR A 48 8.81 -8.68 7.81
CA TYR A 48 8.62 -9.87 8.62
C TYR A 48 7.57 -9.65 9.70
N CYS A 49 6.95 -10.73 10.15
CA CYS A 49 6.04 -10.67 11.30
C CYS A 49 6.85 -10.88 12.60
N PRO A 50 6.71 -10.01 13.61
CA PRO A 50 7.42 -10.17 14.89
C PRO A 50 6.95 -11.41 15.68
N ASN A 51 5.76 -11.93 15.39
CA ASN A 51 5.17 -13.04 16.15
C ASN A 51 5.54 -14.42 15.60
N CYS A 52 5.43 -14.62 14.27
CA CYS A 52 5.83 -15.90 13.64
C CYS A 52 7.26 -15.89 13.08
N LEU A 53 7.94 -14.74 13.06
CA LEU A 53 9.27 -14.54 12.48
C LEU A 53 9.38 -14.97 11.02
N GLU A 54 8.24 -15.00 10.33
CA GLU A 54 8.15 -15.33 8.92
C GLU A 54 8.49 -14.10 8.07
N ASN A 55 9.41 -14.29 7.12
CA ASN A 55 9.78 -13.26 6.15
C ASN A 55 8.79 -13.29 4.98
N MET A 56 8.25 -12.13 4.64
CA MET A 56 7.29 -11.93 3.55
C MET A 56 7.96 -11.19 2.41
N ALA A 57 7.79 -11.71 1.19
CA ALA A 57 8.24 -11.00 -0.01
C ALA A 57 7.49 -9.66 -0.17
N SER A 58 8.15 -8.66 -0.77
CA SER A 58 7.60 -7.30 -0.92
C SER A 58 6.26 -7.26 -1.68
N ALA A 59 6.10 -8.09 -2.73
CA ALA A 59 4.86 -8.21 -3.48
C ALA A 59 3.72 -8.80 -2.63
N GLU A 60 4.02 -9.86 -1.85
CA GLU A 60 3.05 -10.49 -0.95
C GLU A 60 2.64 -9.52 0.17
N ALA A 61 3.61 -8.81 0.76
CA ALA A 61 3.35 -7.80 1.77
C ALA A 61 2.41 -6.72 1.24
N LYS A 62 2.63 -6.22 0.01
CA LYS A 62 1.74 -5.24 -0.62
C LYS A 62 0.32 -5.79 -0.81
N MET A 63 0.17 -7.03 -1.30
CA MET A 63 -1.16 -7.65 -1.49
C MET A 63 -1.90 -7.86 -0.17
N ARG A 64 -1.19 -8.22 0.90
CA ARG A 64 -1.74 -8.42 2.25
C ARG A 64 -1.79 -7.13 3.08
N LYS A 65 -1.59 -5.96 2.47
CA LYS A 65 -1.59 -4.65 3.16
C LYS A 65 -0.64 -4.60 4.36
N HIS A 66 0.53 -5.22 4.23
CA HIS A 66 1.58 -5.34 5.24
C HIS A 66 1.11 -6.01 6.55
N ARG A 67 0.20 -6.99 6.45
CA ARG A 67 -0.29 -7.79 7.59
C ARG A 67 0.04 -9.27 7.43
N CYS A 68 0.30 -9.92 8.55
CA CYS A 68 0.42 -11.37 8.62
C CYS A 68 -0.99 -12.00 8.48
N GLY A 69 -1.10 -13.12 7.75
CA GLY A 69 -2.36 -13.85 7.62
C GLY A 69 -2.69 -14.79 8.79
N ASN A 70 -1.69 -15.12 9.61
CA ASN A 70 -1.81 -16.11 10.69
C ASN A 70 -1.86 -15.49 12.09
N CYS A 71 -1.24 -14.31 12.27
CA CYS A 71 -1.17 -13.64 13.56
C CYS A 71 -2.22 -12.54 13.66
N PHE A 72 -2.90 -12.46 14.80
CA PHE A 72 -3.93 -11.46 15.07
C PHE A 72 -3.62 -10.74 16.37
N ASP A 73 -3.91 -9.44 16.42
CA ASP A 73 -3.73 -8.64 17.63
C ASP A 73 -5.07 -8.38 18.32
N CYS A 74 -5.05 -8.39 19.65
CA CYS A 74 -6.24 -8.18 20.46
C CYS A 74 -6.78 -6.75 20.27
N PRO A 75 -8.08 -6.57 19.95
CA PRO A 75 -8.64 -5.24 19.75
C PRO A 75 -8.68 -4.38 21.03
N SER A 76 -8.61 -5.01 22.22
CA SER A 76 -8.68 -4.30 23.50
C SER A 76 -7.32 -3.84 24.04
N CYS A 77 -6.24 -4.60 23.80
CA CYS A 77 -4.93 -4.33 24.41
C CYS A 77 -3.73 -4.38 23.45
N GLY A 78 -3.94 -4.75 22.18
CA GLY A 78 -2.86 -4.88 21.19
C GLY A 78 -1.93 -6.07 21.38
N HIS A 79 -2.17 -6.94 22.37
CA HIS A 79 -1.39 -8.15 22.56
C HIS A 79 -1.80 -9.23 21.55
N THR A 80 -0.83 -10.01 21.07
CA THR A 80 -1.06 -11.05 20.07
C THR A 80 -1.96 -12.17 20.62
N LEU A 81 -2.94 -12.54 19.82
CA LEU A 81 -3.94 -13.56 20.13
C LEU A 81 -3.38 -14.96 19.87
N SER A 82 -3.86 -15.91 20.67
CA SER A 82 -3.51 -17.33 20.55
C SER A 82 -4.73 -18.15 20.17
N THR A 83 -4.57 -19.10 19.24
CA THR A 83 -5.63 -20.04 18.88
C THR A 83 -5.78 -21.10 19.96
N ARG A 84 -6.98 -21.25 20.50
CA ARG A 84 -7.34 -22.28 21.48
C ARG A 84 -8.39 -23.21 20.89
N ALA A 85 -8.31 -24.49 21.23
CA ALA A 85 -9.25 -25.51 20.78
C ALA A 85 -10.22 -25.88 21.91
N THR A 86 -11.47 -26.19 21.54
CA THR A 86 -12.46 -26.80 22.42
C THR A 86 -13.19 -27.90 21.65
N ALA A 87 -13.51 -29.00 22.31
CA ALA A 87 -14.35 -30.04 21.72
C ALA A 87 -15.81 -29.62 21.87
N VAL A 88 -16.49 -29.42 20.73
CA VAL A 88 -17.94 -29.18 20.70
C VAL A 88 -18.60 -30.46 20.24
N VAL A 89 -19.53 -30.96 21.05
CA VAL A 89 -20.28 -32.18 20.74
C VAL A 89 -21.47 -31.79 19.88
N HIS A 90 -21.46 -32.18 18.61
CA HIS A 90 -22.61 -32.02 17.74
C HIS A 90 -23.39 -33.34 17.69
N ALA A 91 -24.69 -33.27 17.98
CA ALA A 91 -25.63 -34.34 17.68
C ALA A 91 -25.88 -34.33 16.17
N LYS A 92 -25.69 -35.48 15.50
CA LYS A 92 -26.02 -35.61 14.08
C LYS A 92 -27.54 -35.59 13.93
N PRO A 93 -28.09 -34.81 12.97
CA PRO A 93 -29.53 -34.78 12.74
C PRO A 93 -30.08 -36.11 12.18
N ASP A 94 -29.23 -36.95 11.56
CA ASP A 94 -29.68 -38.15 10.83
C ASP A 94 -29.72 -39.44 11.68
N GLU A 95 -29.16 -39.47 12.89
CA GLU A 95 -29.11 -40.66 13.75
C GLU A 95 -29.13 -40.29 15.25
N PRO A 96 -30.28 -40.44 15.96
CA PRO A 96 -30.42 -40.07 17.37
C PRO A 96 -29.68 -41.06 18.27
N GLY A 97 -28.39 -40.80 18.50
CA GLY A 97 -27.56 -41.60 19.43
C GLY A 97 -26.06 -41.52 19.18
N ARG A 98 -25.61 -41.01 18.02
CA ARG A 98 -24.19 -40.92 17.69
C ARG A 98 -23.70 -39.47 17.74
N THR A 99 -23.23 -39.05 18.92
CA THR A 99 -22.57 -37.76 19.11
C THR A 99 -21.17 -37.76 18.51
N THR A 100 -20.87 -36.84 17.59
CA THR A 100 -19.50 -36.64 17.10
C THR A 100 -18.90 -35.39 17.71
N ALA A 101 -17.78 -35.56 18.41
CA ALA A 101 -16.99 -34.43 18.91
C ALA A 101 -16.23 -33.79 17.73
N GLN A 102 -16.54 -32.54 17.42
CA GLN A 102 -15.79 -31.74 16.46
C GLN A 102 -14.88 -30.76 17.21
N LYS A 103 -13.68 -30.55 16.69
CA LYS A 103 -12.75 -29.56 17.23
C LYS A 103 -13.17 -28.18 16.73
N ALA A 104 -13.46 -27.28 17.65
CA ALA A 104 -13.76 -25.89 17.39
C ALA A 104 -12.60 -25.02 17.88
N TYR A 105 -12.20 -24.03 17.09
CA TYR A 105 -11.09 -23.13 17.37
C TYR A 105 -11.59 -21.71 17.59
N PHE A 106 -11.07 -21.05 18.62
CA PHE A 106 -11.36 -19.66 18.95
C PHE A 106 -10.07 -18.92 19.31
N LEU A 107 -10.04 -17.59 19.15
CA LEU A 107 -8.87 -16.79 19.53
C LEU A 107 -9.06 -16.20 20.92
N ALA A 108 -8.00 -16.24 21.73
CA ALA A 108 -8.00 -15.70 23.08
C ALA A 108 -6.71 -14.91 23.37
N CYS A 109 -6.88 -13.79 24.08
CA CYS A 109 -5.78 -12.97 24.56
C CYS A 109 -5.29 -13.49 25.93
N GLY A 110 -3.98 -13.73 26.04
CA GLY A 110 -3.37 -14.12 27.32
C GLY A 110 -3.30 -13.00 28.37
N PHE A 111 -3.38 -11.73 27.95
CA PHE A 111 -3.23 -10.56 28.82
C PHE A 111 -4.57 -10.10 29.42
N CYS A 112 -5.50 -9.66 28.58
CA CYS A 112 -6.80 -9.12 29.04
C CYS A 112 -7.94 -10.15 29.07
N ARG A 113 -7.67 -11.42 28.73
CA ARG A 113 -8.64 -12.52 28.66
C ARG A 113 -9.79 -12.33 27.66
N TRP A 114 -9.67 -11.38 26.73
CA TRP A 114 -10.62 -11.22 25.62
C TRP A 114 -10.69 -12.47 24.75
N ILE A 115 -11.90 -12.84 24.32
CA ILE A 115 -12.16 -14.01 23.47
C ILE A 115 -13.00 -13.59 22.24
N THR A 116 -12.78 -14.22 21.09
CA THR A 116 -13.60 -13.99 19.88
C THR A 116 -15.09 -14.22 20.08
N ARG A 117 -15.45 -15.11 21.02
CA ARG A 117 -16.84 -15.40 21.40
C ARG A 117 -17.54 -14.19 22.01
N ASP A 118 -16.82 -13.38 22.80
CA ASP A 118 -17.36 -12.16 23.42
C ASP A 118 -17.76 -11.12 22.38
N SER A 119 -17.17 -11.20 21.18
CA SER A 119 -17.44 -10.31 20.04
C SER A 119 -18.42 -10.90 19.03
N GLY A 120 -19.03 -12.06 19.34
CA GLY A 120 -19.98 -12.73 18.47
C GLY A 120 -19.37 -13.34 17.20
N ILE A 121 -18.05 -13.58 17.17
CA ILE A 121 -17.39 -14.26 16.05
C ILE A 121 -17.49 -15.77 16.28
N PRO A 122 -18.06 -16.55 15.34
CA PRO A 122 -18.24 -17.98 15.51
C PRO A 122 -16.90 -18.73 15.48
N ASP A 123 -16.84 -19.80 16.26
CA ASP A 123 -15.67 -20.70 16.29
C ASP A 123 -15.44 -21.33 14.91
N GLN A 124 -14.18 -21.48 14.54
CA GLN A 124 -13.77 -22.05 13.27
C GLN A 124 -13.50 -23.56 13.41
N GLN A 125 -13.79 -24.34 12.37
CA GLN A 125 -13.46 -25.77 12.34
C GLN A 125 -11.97 -26.02 12.03
N GLN A 126 -11.30 -25.06 11.38
CA GLN A 126 -9.89 -25.11 11.04
C GLN A 126 -9.08 -24.13 11.91
N ALA A 127 -7.91 -24.57 12.37
CA ALA A 127 -7.05 -23.77 13.26
C ALA A 127 -6.44 -22.52 12.58
N ALA A 128 -6.20 -22.59 11.27
CA ALA A 128 -5.55 -21.54 10.47
C ALA A 128 -6.33 -21.28 9.17
N GLY A 129 -6.39 -20.03 8.73
CA GLY A 129 -7.00 -19.61 7.46
C GLY A 129 -8.53 -19.34 7.47
N GLY A 130 -9.25 -19.76 8.52
CA GLY A 130 -10.70 -19.48 8.65
C GLY A 130 -11.05 -18.08 9.14
N TRP A 131 -10.08 -17.34 9.67
CA TRP A 131 -10.27 -16.01 10.26
C TRP A 131 -10.27 -14.92 9.18
N GLN A 132 -11.45 -14.67 8.60
CA GLN A 132 -11.61 -13.66 7.54
C GLN A 132 -12.02 -12.30 8.12
N GLU A 133 -11.39 -11.24 7.64
CA GLU A 133 -11.75 -9.86 7.99
C GLU A 133 -12.98 -9.42 7.19
N LYS A 134 -13.89 -8.66 7.82
CA LYS A 134 -15.06 -8.11 7.13
C LYS A 134 -14.62 -7.01 6.16
N ILE A 135 -15.06 -7.12 4.91
CA ILE A 135 -14.84 -6.09 3.90
C ILE A 135 -15.63 -4.84 4.30
N SER A 136 -15.02 -3.66 4.13
CA SER A 136 -15.68 -2.38 4.42
C SER A 136 -16.96 -2.22 3.59
N PRO A 137 -18.08 -1.74 4.17
CA PRO A 137 -19.34 -1.56 3.45
C PRO A 137 -19.22 -0.68 2.19
N HIS A 138 -18.38 0.35 2.24
CA HIS A 138 -18.18 1.29 1.13
C HIS A 138 -17.16 0.83 0.08
N PHE A 139 -16.67 -0.41 0.14
CA PHE A 139 -15.64 -0.89 -0.78
C PHE A 139 -16.05 -0.73 -2.26
N LYS A 140 -17.29 -1.09 -2.61
CA LYS A 140 -17.80 -0.97 -3.98
C LYS A 140 -17.80 0.47 -4.48
N ARG A 141 -18.33 1.39 -3.66
CA ARG A 141 -18.38 2.82 -3.98
C ARG A 141 -16.99 3.40 -4.19
N ILE A 142 -16.02 3.04 -3.35
CA ILE A 142 -14.64 3.50 -3.48
C ILE A 142 -14.03 3.01 -4.80
N SER A 143 -14.23 1.73 -5.15
CA SER A 143 -13.74 1.17 -6.42
C SER A 143 -14.34 1.88 -7.63
N GLU A 144 -15.66 2.11 -7.64
CA GLU A 144 -16.35 2.85 -8.70
C GLU A 144 -15.81 4.28 -8.87
N LEU A 145 -15.56 4.96 -7.75
CA LEU A 145 -14.96 6.30 -7.78
C LEU A 145 -13.55 6.26 -8.37
N ILE A 146 -12.71 5.32 -7.95
CA ILE A 146 -11.35 5.17 -8.47
C ILE A 146 -11.38 4.95 -9.99
N ASP A 147 -12.26 4.07 -10.49
CA ASP A 147 -12.40 3.79 -11.91
C ASP A 147 -12.86 5.04 -12.68
N SER A 148 -13.79 5.81 -12.11
CA SER A 148 -14.27 7.07 -12.70
C SER A 148 -13.15 8.12 -12.83
N TYR A 149 -12.34 8.29 -11.79
CA TYR A 149 -11.20 9.22 -11.81
C TYR A 149 -10.08 8.72 -12.73
N HIS A 150 -9.88 7.41 -12.81
CA HIS A 150 -8.92 6.83 -13.74
C HIS A 150 -9.30 7.15 -15.20
N HIS A 151 -10.58 7.01 -15.55
CA HIS A 151 -11.07 7.38 -16.88
C HIS A 151 -10.91 8.89 -17.17
N LEU A 152 -11.20 9.76 -16.20
CA LEU A 152 -11.00 11.20 -16.34
C LEU A 152 -9.51 11.56 -16.54
N ALA A 153 -8.61 10.94 -15.76
CA ALA A 153 -7.18 11.16 -15.87
C ALA A 153 -6.63 10.74 -17.25
N VAL A 154 -7.15 9.65 -17.83
CA VAL A 154 -6.78 9.22 -19.18
C VAL A 154 -7.24 10.23 -20.23
N GLN A 155 -8.49 10.70 -20.14
CA GLN A 155 -9.01 11.73 -21.06
C GLN A 155 -8.22 13.04 -20.96
N GLU A 156 -7.91 13.49 -19.74
CA GLU A 156 -7.11 14.71 -19.53
C GLU A 156 -5.70 14.55 -20.12
N LYS A 157 -5.08 13.37 -19.97
CA LYS A 157 -3.78 13.09 -20.56
C LYS A 157 -3.81 13.15 -22.09
N GLU A 158 -4.81 12.54 -22.72
CA GLU A 158 -5.01 12.61 -24.18
C GLU A 158 -5.23 14.06 -24.66
N ASP A 159 -6.02 14.84 -23.91
CA ASP A 159 -6.22 16.27 -24.18
C ASP A 159 -4.93 17.08 -24.07
N GLN A 160 -4.11 16.80 -23.05
CA GLN A 160 -2.82 17.45 -22.87
C GLN A 160 -1.84 17.08 -23.99
N GLU A 161 -1.80 15.82 -24.42
CA GLU A 161 -0.96 15.35 -25.52
C GLU A 161 -1.41 15.96 -26.86
N TRP A 162 -2.72 16.01 -27.11
CA TRP A 162 -3.29 16.69 -28.27
C TRP A 162 -2.97 18.19 -28.27
N ASN A 163 -3.12 18.88 -27.13
CA ASN A 163 -2.79 20.30 -27.02
C ASN A 163 -1.31 20.57 -27.25
N LYS A 164 -0.41 19.72 -26.75
CA LYS A 164 1.04 19.79 -27.03
C LYS A 164 1.30 19.60 -28.53
N PHE A 165 0.66 18.61 -29.16
CA PHE A 165 0.77 18.36 -30.59
C PHE A 165 0.25 19.56 -31.41
N ALA A 166 -0.93 20.07 -31.10
CA ALA A 166 -1.54 21.22 -31.77
C ALA A 166 -0.68 22.49 -31.63
N ARG A 167 -0.12 22.78 -30.45
CA ARG A 167 0.81 23.91 -30.25
C ARG A 167 2.06 23.77 -31.11
N LYS A 168 2.69 22.58 -31.12
CA LYS A 168 3.86 22.30 -31.98
C LYS A 168 3.53 22.44 -33.47
N ARG A 169 2.36 21.93 -33.88
CA ARG A 169 1.87 22.05 -35.27
C ARG A 169 1.63 23.52 -35.65
N ASN A 170 0.97 24.31 -34.81
CA ASN A 170 0.71 25.72 -35.08
C ASN A 170 2.02 26.52 -35.16
N TYR A 171 3.01 26.21 -34.33
CA TYR A 171 4.36 26.77 -34.43
C TYR A 171 5.06 26.40 -35.75
N MET A 172 4.95 25.15 -36.20
CA MET A 172 5.48 24.70 -37.49
C MET A 172 4.80 25.40 -38.68
N ILE A 173 3.47 25.54 -38.66
CA ILE A 173 2.70 26.27 -39.69
C ILE A 173 3.09 27.76 -39.71
N LEU A 174 3.31 28.38 -38.54
CA LEU A 174 3.79 29.76 -38.43
C LEU A 174 5.17 29.93 -39.10
N LEU A 175 6.10 29.01 -38.85
CA LEU A 175 7.43 28.97 -39.48
C LEU A 175 7.36 28.83 -41.01
N GLU A 176 6.44 28.02 -41.53
CA GLU A 176 6.22 27.87 -42.97
C GLU A 176 5.62 29.12 -43.61
N ARG A 177 4.75 29.85 -42.89
CA ARG A 177 4.04 31.04 -43.40
C ARG A 177 4.86 32.33 -43.35
N TYR A 178 5.90 32.40 -42.50
CA TYR A 178 6.86 33.50 -42.46
C TYR A 178 8.29 33.02 -42.83
N PRO A 179 8.53 32.65 -44.10
CA PRO A 179 9.77 32.01 -44.56
C PRO A 179 11.01 32.92 -44.58
N VAL A 180 10.86 34.20 -44.23
CA VAL A 180 11.91 35.23 -44.32
C VAL A 180 12.95 35.10 -43.19
N LEU A 181 12.70 34.25 -42.18
CA LEU A 181 13.57 34.12 -41.00
C LEU A 181 14.56 32.94 -41.03
N ASN A 182 14.47 31.99 -41.98
CA ASN A 182 15.54 30.99 -42.18
C ASN A 182 15.42 30.17 -43.49
N PRO A 183 16.19 30.50 -44.55
CA PRO A 183 16.11 29.84 -45.87
C PRO A 183 16.53 28.37 -45.92
N ARG A 184 17.24 27.85 -44.89
CA ARG A 184 17.87 26.51 -44.90
C ARG A 184 16.93 25.36 -44.54
N LEU A 185 15.76 25.61 -43.95
CA LEU A 185 14.82 24.54 -43.56
C LEU A 185 13.87 24.12 -44.68
N ARG A 186 13.85 24.87 -45.80
CA ARG A 186 12.88 24.69 -46.90
C ARG A 186 13.00 23.38 -47.67
N ARG A 187 14.09 22.62 -47.53
CA ARG A 187 14.29 21.35 -48.26
C ARG A 187 13.82 20.10 -47.51
N TYR A 188 13.43 20.19 -46.24
CA TYR A 188 13.10 19.01 -45.43
C TYR A 188 11.59 18.82 -45.16
N CYS A 189 10.78 19.88 -45.25
CA CYS A 189 9.33 19.80 -45.02
C CYS A 189 8.57 19.70 -46.36
N SER A 190 8.68 18.55 -47.02
CA SER A 190 7.80 18.15 -48.12
C SER A 190 7.22 16.78 -47.79
N SER A 191 6.33 16.72 -46.82
CA SER A 191 5.52 15.53 -46.57
C SER A 191 4.08 15.94 -46.34
N SER A 192 3.20 15.43 -47.19
CA SER A 192 1.75 15.46 -47.06
C SER A 192 1.32 15.18 -45.61
N TRP A 193 0.80 16.19 -44.92
CA TRP A 193 0.19 16.03 -43.60
C TRP A 193 -1.34 15.98 -43.78
N THR A 194 -1.90 14.79 -43.97
CA THR A 194 -3.34 14.57 -43.86
C THR A 194 -3.74 14.78 -42.40
N THR A 195 -4.68 15.70 -42.15
CA THR A 195 -5.16 16.04 -40.82
C THR A 195 -6.10 14.94 -40.28
N PRO A 196 -5.82 14.34 -39.12
CA PRO A 196 -6.83 13.56 -38.41
C PRO A 196 -7.85 14.53 -37.82
N ASN A 197 -9.10 14.42 -38.25
CA ASN A 197 -10.21 15.17 -37.65
C ASN A 197 -10.46 14.58 -36.26
N ARG A 198 -10.24 15.34 -35.18
CA ARG A 198 -10.51 14.87 -33.82
C ARG A 198 -11.99 15.00 -33.54
N GLU A 199 -12.73 13.90 -33.62
CA GLU A 199 -14.08 13.81 -33.06
C GLU A 199 -13.95 13.87 -31.53
N VAL A 200 -14.26 15.03 -30.94
CA VAL A 200 -14.32 15.18 -29.49
C VAL A 200 -15.62 14.53 -29.03
N ALA A 201 -15.57 13.24 -28.67
CA ALA A 201 -16.67 12.63 -27.94
C ALA A 201 -16.90 13.43 -26.65
N PRO A 202 -18.14 13.84 -26.33
CA PRO A 202 -18.41 14.60 -25.12
C PRO A 202 -17.96 13.78 -23.91
N GLY A 203 -17.10 14.37 -23.07
CA GLY A 203 -16.63 13.74 -21.85
C GLY A 203 -17.82 13.23 -21.04
N LYS A 204 -17.75 11.96 -20.59
CA LYS A 204 -18.80 11.40 -19.73
C LYS A 204 -18.88 12.29 -18.49
N LYS A 205 -20.02 12.96 -18.30
CA LYS A 205 -20.29 13.70 -17.06
C LYS A 205 -20.27 12.69 -15.93
N VAL A 206 -19.23 12.71 -15.10
CA VAL A 206 -19.17 11.91 -13.89
C VAL A 206 -20.10 12.57 -12.88
N THR A 207 -21.33 12.08 -12.82
CA THR A 207 -22.25 12.44 -11.75
C THR A 207 -21.78 11.73 -10.49
N ILE A 208 -21.10 12.44 -9.60
CA ILE A 208 -20.75 11.92 -8.27
C ILE A 208 -22.01 12.08 -7.41
N PRO A 209 -22.78 11.01 -7.11
CA PRO A 209 -23.88 11.14 -6.17
C PRO A 209 -23.32 11.57 -4.81
N ALA A 210 -23.99 12.56 -4.19
CA ALA A 210 -23.66 13.04 -2.87
C ALA A 210 -23.59 11.85 -1.89
N ALA A 211 -22.67 11.91 -0.93
CA ALA A 211 -22.64 10.91 0.13
C ALA A 211 -23.94 10.97 0.93
N GLU A 212 -24.78 9.94 0.77
CA GLU A 212 -25.80 9.63 1.75
C GLU A 212 -25.07 9.29 3.05
N ALA A 213 -25.10 10.25 3.99
CA ALA A 213 -24.69 10.04 5.35
C ALA A 213 -25.69 9.06 5.97
N SER A 214 -25.22 7.88 6.35
CA SER A 214 -25.93 6.95 7.23
C SER A 214 -25.27 6.98 8.60
#